data_AF-A0A4Y8KL06-F1
#
_entry.id   AF-A0A4Y8KL06-F1
#
_cell.length_a   1.000
_cell.length_b   1.000
_cell.length_c   1.000
_cell.angle_alpha   90.00
_cell.angle_beta   90.00
_cell.angle_gamma   90.00
#
_symmetry.space_group_name_H-M   'P 1'
#
loop_
_entity.id
_entity.type
_entity.pdbx_description
1 polymer ?
#
loop_
_entity_poly.entity_id
_entity_poly.type
_entity_poly.pdbx_seq_one_letter_code
_entity_poly.pdbx_strand_id
1 'polypeptide(L)'
;MRCPLNGGKAKFVAGVDELMALARKQTVAIMCAEAVPWRCHRSLIGDALLARGLQVADIMSLTSTKPHTLTSFAKVNGDRVWYPPEE
;
A
#
# COMPACT_ATOMS: atom_id res chain seq x y z
N MET A 1 18.17 7.89 28.03
CA MET A 1 17.16 6.88 27.63
C MET A 1 16.58 7.30 26.29
N ARG A 2 17.07 6.74 25.18
CA ARG A 2 16.65 7.12 23.82
C ARG A 2 15.38 6.35 23.48
N CYS A 3 14.29 7.06 23.16
CA CYS A 3 13.05 6.44 22.71
C CYS A 3 13.29 5.72 21.36
N PRO A 4 12.94 4.42 21.18
CA PRO A 4 13.16 3.68 19.94
C PRO A 4 12.08 4.03 18.91
N LEU A 5 12.12 5.26 18.36
CA LEU A 5 11.12 5.78 17.42
C LEU A 5 11.29 5.26 15.98
N ASN A 6 11.38 3.93 15.80
CA ASN A 6 11.32 3.29 14.47
C ASN A 6 10.26 2.18 14.36
N GLY A 7 9.49 1.91 15.42
CA GLY A 7 8.53 0.79 15.46
C GLY A 7 7.41 0.86 14.41
N GLY A 8 6.98 2.07 14.00
CA GLY A 8 5.89 2.23 13.04
C GLY A 8 6.25 1.77 11.62
N LYS A 9 7.44 2.14 11.13
CA LYS A 9 7.90 1.74 9.79
C LYS A 9 8.14 0.25 9.69
N ALA A 10 8.74 -0.35 10.71
CA ALA A 10 9.00 -1.79 10.74
C ALA A 10 7.70 -2.61 10.71
N LYS A 11 6.68 -2.19 11.46
CA LYS A 11 5.36 -2.85 11.46
C LYS A 11 4.65 -2.76 10.11
N PHE A 12 4.73 -1.60 9.45
CA PHE A 12 4.15 -1.43 8.12
C PHE A 12 4.82 -2.36 7.10
N VAL A 13 6.17 -2.38 7.06
CA VAL A 13 6.91 -3.25 6.14
C VAL A 13 6.58 -4.72 6.39
N ALA A 14 6.55 -5.16 7.65
CA ALA A 14 6.20 -6.54 7.99
C ALA A 14 4.79 -6.94 7.50
N GLY A 15 3.81 -6.03 7.62
CA GLY A 15 2.46 -6.28 7.11
C GLY A 15 2.40 -6.34 5.58
N VAL A 16 3.18 -5.50 4.89
CA VAL A 16 3.30 -5.58 3.42
C VAL A 16 3.92 -6.92 3.01
N ASP A 17 5.00 -7.36 3.68
CA ASP A 17 5.66 -8.64 3.39
C ASP A 17 4.72 -9.83 3.62
N GLU A 18 3.90 -9.79 4.66
CA GLU A 18 2.85 -10.79 4.91
C GLU A 18 1.83 -10.84 3.77
N LEU A 19 1.34 -9.68 3.31
CA LEU A 19 0.44 -9.60 2.16
C LEU A 19 1.08 -10.15 0.89
N MET A 20 2.38 -9.87 0.65
CA MET A 20 3.10 -10.43 -0.49
C MET A 20 3.18 -11.96 -0.41
N ALA A 21 3.46 -12.51 0.77
CA ALA A 21 3.54 -13.95 0.98
C ALA A 21 2.18 -14.64 0.75
N LEU A 22 1.08 -14.00 1.18
CA LEU A 22 -0.28 -14.48 0.93
C LEU A 22 -0.65 -14.40 -0.56
N ALA A 23 -0.34 -13.29 -1.22
CA ALA A 23 -0.64 -13.07 -2.64
C ALA A 23 0.05 -14.07 -3.58
N ARG A 24 1.19 -14.66 -3.15
CA ARG A 24 1.86 -15.74 -3.88
C ARG A 24 1.12 -17.08 -3.81
N LYS A 25 0.23 -17.27 -2.83
CA LYS A 25 -0.47 -18.53 -2.58
C LYS A 25 -1.93 -18.49 -3.02
N GLN A 26 -2.55 -17.31 -2.96
CA GLN A 26 -3.98 -17.12 -3.24
C GLN A 26 -4.29 -15.69 -3.64
N THR A 27 -5.50 -15.47 -4.17
CA THR A 27 -6.04 -14.12 -4.37
C THR A 27 -6.30 -13.47 -3.01
N VAL A 28 -5.75 -12.28 -2.79
CA VAL A 28 -5.90 -11.51 -1.54
C VAL A 28 -6.67 -10.23 -1.82
N ALA A 29 -7.71 -9.99 -1.03
CA ALA A 29 -8.41 -8.71 -0.99
C ALA A 29 -8.19 -8.06 0.37
N ILE A 30 -7.83 -6.79 0.37
CA ILE A 30 -7.77 -5.95 1.58
C ILE A 30 -8.92 -4.96 1.54
N MET A 31 -9.57 -4.74 2.68
CA MET A 31 -10.69 -3.81 2.80
C MET A 31 -10.42 -2.81 3.92
N CYS A 32 -10.66 -1.53 3.63
CA CYS A 32 -10.66 -0.46 4.62
C CYS A 32 -12.10 -0.25 5.12
N ALA A 33 -12.27 0.10 6.39
CA ALA A 33 -13.60 0.37 6.95
C ALA A 33 -14.16 1.75 6.51
N GLU A 34 -13.29 2.62 6.00
CA GLU A 34 -13.63 3.94 5.51
C GLU A 34 -14.42 3.85 4.19
N ALA A 35 -15.60 4.45 4.19
CA ALA A 35 -16.44 4.53 2.99
C ALA A 35 -15.82 5.38 1.87
N VAL A 36 -14.88 6.27 2.22
CA VAL A 36 -14.34 7.31 1.33
C VAL A 36 -12.89 6.98 0.91
N PRO A 37 -12.62 6.69 -0.38
CA PRO A 37 -11.30 6.26 -0.87
C PRO A 37 -10.12 7.20 -0.53
N TRP A 38 -10.32 8.52 -0.64
CA TRP A 38 -9.26 9.52 -0.42
C TRP A 38 -9.02 9.86 1.06
N ARG A 39 -9.77 9.22 1.97
CA ARG A 39 -9.60 9.35 3.42
C ARG A 39 -9.03 8.09 4.05
N CYS A 40 -8.79 7.05 3.26
CA CYS A 40 -8.25 5.79 3.74
C CYS A 40 -6.77 5.66 3.37
N HIS A 41 -6.08 4.77 4.08
CA HIS A 41 -4.65 4.52 3.90
C HIS A 41 -4.37 3.45 2.83
N ARG A 42 -5.40 2.96 2.11
CA ARG A 42 -5.25 1.84 1.18
C ARG A 42 -4.34 2.15 -0.01
N SER A 43 -4.26 3.42 -0.41
CA SER A 43 -3.31 3.87 -1.44
C SER A 43 -1.86 3.65 -1.01
N LEU A 44 -1.53 3.86 0.27
CA LEU A 44 -0.18 3.61 0.79
C LEU A 44 0.21 2.12 0.67
N ILE A 45 -0.74 1.23 0.94
CA ILE A 45 -0.53 -0.22 0.82
C ILE A 45 -0.41 -0.61 -0.66
N GLY A 46 -1.31 -0.10 -1.50
CA GLY A 46 -1.29 -0.32 -2.95
C GLY A 46 0.01 0.13 -3.60
N ASP A 47 0.46 1.35 -3.31
CA ASP A 47 1.73 1.91 -3.78
C ASP A 47 2.92 1.03 -3.35
N ALA A 48 2.94 0.58 -2.09
CA ALA A 48 4.01 -0.26 -1.55
C ALA A 48 4.07 -1.64 -2.23
N LEU A 49 2.92 -2.22 -2.58
CA LEU A 49 2.82 -3.49 -3.31
C LEU A 49 3.20 -3.32 -4.78
N LEU A 50 2.74 -2.26 -5.45
CA LEU A 50 3.11 -1.91 -6.82
C LEU A 50 4.63 -1.71 -6.94
N ALA A 51 5.24 -0.95 -6.03
CA ALA A 51 6.69 -0.73 -6.00
C ALA A 51 7.50 -2.03 -5.82
N ARG A 52 6.89 -3.06 -5.21
CA ARG A 52 7.46 -4.40 -5.03
C ARG A 52 7.11 -5.37 -6.16
N GLY A 53 6.53 -4.87 -7.25
CA GLY A 53 6.26 -5.62 -8.48
C GLY A 53 4.99 -6.46 -8.48
N LEU A 54 4.11 -6.30 -7.49
CA LEU A 54 2.79 -6.93 -7.50
C LEU A 54 1.80 -6.11 -8.32
N GLN A 55 0.89 -6.79 -9.02
CA GLN A 55 -0.26 -6.12 -9.62
C GLN A 55 -1.34 -5.91 -8.57
N VAL A 56 -1.84 -4.68 -8.46
CA VAL A 56 -2.89 -4.32 -7.51
C VAL A 56 -4.06 -3.72 -8.29
N ALA A 57 -5.27 -4.06 -7.89
CA ALA A 57 -6.50 -3.49 -8.44
C ALA A 57 -7.39 -2.95 -7.32
N ASP A 58 -7.90 -1.74 -7.52
CA ASP A 58 -8.92 -1.13 -6.68
C ASP A 58 -10.30 -1.69 -7.06
N ILE A 59 -10.97 -2.32 -6.10
CA ILE A 59 -12.35 -2.79 -6.26
C ILE A 59 -13.29 -1.59 -6.07
N MET A 60 -14.00 -1.22 -7.15
CA MET A 60 -14.85 -0.03 -7.17
C MET A 60 -16.32 -0.38 -6.95
N SER A 61 -16.73 -1.59 -7.36
CA SER A 61 -18.09 -2.11 -7.18
C SER A 61 -18.08 -3.64 -7.28
N LEU A 62 -19.26 -4.26 -7.18
CA LEU A 62 -19.45 -5.70 -7.38
C LEU A 62 -18.98 -6.18 -8.77
N THR A 63 -18.95 -5.29 -9.78
CA THR A 63 -18.69 -5.63 -11.18
C THR A 63 -17.51 -4.88 -11.79
N SER A 64 -16.85 -4.00 -11.04
CA SER A 64 -15.80 -3.13 -11.57
C SER A 64 -14.57 -3.10 -10.68
N THR A 65 -13.42 -3.29 -11.32
CA THR A 65 -12.11 -3.06 -10.75
C THR A 65 -11.33 -2.11 -11.65
N LYS A 66 -10.36 -1.40 -11.07
CA LYS A 66 -9.42 -0.55 -11.81
C LYS A 66 -8.01 -0.90 -11.38
N PRO A 67 -7.03 -0.98 -12.30
CA PRO A 67 -5.63 -1.09 -11.89
C PRO A 67 -5.27 0.04 -10.94
N HIS A 68 -4.63 -0.30 -9.83
CA HIS A 68 -4.10 0.70 -8.92
C HIS A 68 -2.97 1.44 -9.64
N THR A 69 -2.93 2.76 -9.48
CA THR A 69 -1.88 3.60 -10.03
C THR A 69 -1.15 4.25 -8.89
N LEU A 70 0.19 4.36 -9.01
CA LEU A 70 0.99 5.07 -8.01
C LEU A 70 0.40 6.45 -7.74
N THR A 71 0.28 6.79 -6.46
CA THR A 71 -0.10 8.14 -6.05
C THR A 71 0.78 9.16 -6.79
N SER A 72 0.17 10.20 -7.38
CA SER A 72 0.84 11.06 -8.38
C SER A 72 2.14 11.71 -7.91
N PHE A 73 2.23 12.08 -6.63
CA PHE A 73 3.40 12.69 -6.02
C PHE A 73 4.31 11.67 -5.31
N ALA A 74 3.97 10.38 -5.33
CA ALA A 74 4.81 9.34 -4.77
C ALA A 74 6.12 9.21 -5.54
N LYS A 75 7.20 9.01 -4.78
CA LYS A 75 8.52 8.68 -5.32
C LYS A 75 8.87 7.26 -4.90
N VAL A 76 9.48 6.52 -5.82
CA VAL A 76 9.85 5.11 -5.62
C VAL A 76 11.35 4.94 -5.88
N ASN A 77 12.02 4.20 -5.00
CA ASN A 77 13.41 3.76 -5.16
C ASN A 77 13.52 2.33 -4.65
N GLY A 78 13.64 1.37 -5.57
CA GLY A 78 13.52 -0.05 -5.24
C GLY A 78 12.17 -0.36 -4.62
N ASP A 79 12.19 -0.93 -3.42
CA ASP A 79 11.00 -1.27 -2.62
C ASP A 79 10.50 -0.11 -1.73
N ARG A 80 11.20 1.02 -1.73
CA ARG A 80 10.89 2.16 -0.88
C ARG A 80 10.02 3.17 -1.62
N VAL A 81 8.84 3.43 -1.06
CA VAL A 81 7.94 4.51 -1.47
C VAL A 81 7.98 5.64 -0.44
N TRP A 82 8.01 6.89 -0.90
CA TRP A 82 7.84 8.05 -0.04
C TRP A 82 7.07 9.16 -0.74
N TYR A 83 6.53 10.08 0.06
CA TYR A 83 5.63 11.13 -0.38
C TYR A 83 6.21 12.49 0.05
N PRO A 84 7.01 13.15 -0.81
CA PRO A 84 7.50 14.48 -0.52
C PRO A 84 6.35 15.50 -0.47
N PRO A 85 6.49 16.61 0.29
CA PRO A 85 5.57 17.73 0.19
C PRO A 85 5.56 18.29 -1.24
N GLU A 86 4.44 18.85 -1.66
CA GLU A 86 4.37 19.66 -2.88
C GLU A 86 5.28 20.88 -2.72
N GLU A 87 6.08 21.19 -3.75
CA GLU A 87 6.96 22.38 -3.79
C GLU A 87 6.15 23.68 -3.83
#